data_AF-A0A1H9UTN6-F1
#
_entry.id   AF-A0A1H9UTN6-F1
#
_cell.length_a   1.000
_cell.length_b   1.000
_cell.length_c   1.000
_cell.angle_alpha   90.00
_cell.angle_beta   90.00
_cell.angle_gamma   90.00
#
_symmetry.space_group_name_H-M   'P 1'
#
loop_
_entity.id
_entity.type
_entity.pdbx_description
1 polymer ?
#
loop_
_entity_poly.entity_id
_entity_poly.type
_entity_poly.pdbx_seq_one_letter_code
_entity_poly.pdbx_strand_id
1 'polypeptide(L)'
;MDKRVEVKLDGIYCEWVDGDPGGNLEIRGWLAARVFDVRTGTTRQSVEMFKPRSGHVSIHQSNMFPVNKTVILNLPQGEWIHLGGHLKEVDTFGQDDMGERWEKIYSGSIDRRERPIPVRYEHSGQVVRADYKIKEI
;
A
#
# COMPACT_ATOMS: atom_id res chain seq x y z
N MET A 1 25.98 0.96 -6.44
CA MET A 1 25.35 1.18 -7.75
C MET A 1 23.85 1.33 -7.52
N ASP A 2 23.21 2.32 -8.14
CA ASP A 2 21.76 2.51 -7.99
C ASP A 2 21.03 1.43 -8.79
N LYS A 3 20.00 0.83 -8.17
CA LYS A 3 19.12 -0.15 -8.83
C LYS A 3 17.93 0.57 -9.42
N ARG A 4 17.40 0.04 -10.52
CA ARG A 4 16.06 0.38 -10.98
C ARG A 4 15.12 -0.70 -10.48
N VAL A 5 14.06 -0.29 -9.80
CA VAL A 5 13.06 -1.22 -9.28
C VAL A 5 11.70 -0.88 -9.88
N GLU A 6 11.00 -1.92 -10.32
CA GLU A 6 9.59 -1.85 -10.68
C GLU A 6 8.76 -2.15 -9.44
N VAL A 7 7.85 -1.25 -9.11
CA VAL A 7 6.86 -1.43 -8.05
C VAL A 7 5.49 -1.41 -8.65
N LYS A 8 4.69 -2.44 -8.35
CA LYS A 8 3.29 -2.53 -8.75
C LYS A 8 2.41 -2.58 -7.52
N LEU A 9 1.30 -1.83 -7.53
CA LEU A 9 0.17 -2.04 -6.64
C LEU A 9 -0.94 -2.70 -7.46
N ASP A 10 -1.19 -3.99 -7.20
CA ASP A 10 -2.24 -4.74 -7.89
C ASP A 10 -3.62 -4.21 -7.48
N GLY A 11 -3.86 -4.10 -6.18
CA GLY A 11 -5.13 -3.63 -5.65
C GLY A 11 -5.20 -3.60 -4.13
N ILE A 12 -6.38 -3.31 -3.62
CA ILE A 12 -6.73 -3.38 -2.19
C ILE A 12 -7.76 -4.49 -2.03
N TYR A 13 -7.43 -5.51 -1.27
CA TYR A 13 -8.28 -6.67 -0.99
C TYR A 13 -8.97 -6.51 0.37
N CYS A 14 -10.27 -6.73 0.41
CA CYS A 14 -11.02 -6.76 1.67
C CYS A 14 -11.00 -8.19 2.23
N GLU A 15 -10.28 -8.40 3.32
CA GLU A 15 -10.17 -9.71 3.97
C GLU A 15 -11.39 -9.99 4.86
N TRP A 16 -11.82 -9.00 5.65
CA TRP A 16 -12.88 -9.17 6.64
C TRP A 16 -13.60 -7.84 6.92
N VAL A 17 -14.92 -7.89 7.13
CA VAL A 17 -15.76 -6.69 7.36
C VAL A 17 -16.35 -6.60 8.77
N ASP A 18 -16.12 -7.60 9.61
CA ASP A 18 -16.63 -7.70 10.99
C ASP A 18 -18.14 -7.38 11.17
N GLY A 19 -18.97 -7.89 10.27
CA GLY A 19 -20.43 -7.75 10.38
C GLY A 19 -20.97 -6.40 9.93
N ASP A 20 -20.17 -5.57 9.25
CA ASP A 20 -20.60 -4.31 8.64
C ASP A 20 -21.89 -4.48 7.80
N PRO A 21 -22.97 -3.72 8.11
CA PRO A 21 -24.22 -3.75 7.38
C PRO A 21 -24.05 -3.39 5.89
N GLY A 22 -23.91 -4.42 5.05
CA GLY A 22 -23.68 -4.27 3.60
C GLY A 22 -22.61 -5.21 3.07
N GLY A 23 -21.77 -5.74 3.97
CA GLY A 23 -20.72 -6.69 3.62
C GLY A 23 -19.62 -6.08 2.75
N ASN A 24 -19.43 -4.77 2.82
CA ASN A 24 -18.39 -4.02 2.12
C ASN A 24 -17.79 -2.94 3.01
N LEU A 25 -16.51 -2.67 2.84
CA LEU A 25 -15.82 -1.55 3.50
C LEU A 25 -15.70 -0.37 2.54
N GLU A 26 -15.89 0.85 3.05
CA GLU A 26 -15.72 2.09 2.30
C GLU A 26 -14.31 2.68 2.51
N ILE A 27 -13.36 2.26 1.68
CA ILE A 27 -11.95 2.58 1.88
C ILE A 27 -11.58 3.97 1.34
N ARG A 28 -11.01 4.80 2.23
CA ARG A 28 -10.37 6.09 1.93
C ARG A 28 -8.88 6.08 2.25
N GLY A 29 -8.21 7.19 1.92
CA GLY A 29 -6.83 7.45 2.30
C GLY A 29 -5.91 7.53 1.09
N TRP A 30 -4.66 7.12 1.28
CA TRP A 30 -3.67 7.11 0.22
C TRP A 30 -2.63 6.02 0.46
N LEU A 31 -2.14 5.47 -0.64
CA LEU A 31 -1.02 4.54 -0.67
C LEU A 31 0.07 5.13 -1.56
N ALA A 32 1.32 4.81 -1.28
CA ALA A 32 2.48 5.31 -1.99
C ALA A 32 3.62 4.29 -2.01
N ALA A 33 4.62 4.57 -2.85
CA ALA A 33 5.93 3.94 -2.83
C ALA A 33 6.96 5.05 -2.58
N ARG A 34 7.77 4.89 -1.53
CA ARG A 34 8.72 5.91 -1.07
C ARG A 34 10.14 5.36 -1.05
N VAL A 35 11.08 6.06 -1.67
CA VAL A 35 12.52 5.81 -1.47
C VAL A 35 12.96 6.61 -0.26
N PHE A 36 13.48 5.92 0.75
CA PHE A 36 13.90 6.48 2.02
C PHE A 36 15.41 6.44 2.15
N ASP A 37 16.00 7.62 2.32
CA ASP A 37 17.42 7.79 2.59
C ASP A 37 17.68 7.60 4.08
N VAL A 38 18.35 6.50 4.41
CA VAL A 38 18.68 6.12 5.79
C VAL A 38 19.70 7.07 6.42
N ARG A 39 20.58 7.68 5.61
CA ARG A 39 21.66 8.55 6.12
C ARG A 39 21.09 9.87 6.61
N THR A 40 20.13 10.42 5.87
CA THR A 40 19.47 11.68 6.22
C THR A 40 18.21 11.48 7.04
N GLY A 41 17.63 10.27 7.05
CA GLY A 41 16.35 9.99 7.69
C GLY A 41 15.17 10.59 6.93
N THR A 42 15.31 10.87 5.62
CA THR A 42 14.33 11.60 4.82
C THR A 42 13.79 10.79 3.65
N THR A 43 12.62 11.19 3.15
CA THR A 43 12.08 10.62 1.91
C THR A 43 12.71 11.33 0.71
N ARG A 44 13.48 10.58 -0.08
CA ARG A 44 14.14 11.06 -1.30
C ARG A 44 13.17 11.18 -2.47
N GLN A 45 12.24 10.23 -2.57
CA GLN A 45 11.20 10.20 -3.59
C GLN A 45 9.93 9.59 -3.01
N SER A 46 8.76 10.13 -3.36
CA SER A 46 7.45 9.57 -2.99
C SER A 46 6.55 9.59 -4.21
N VAL A 47 6.00 8.45 -4.58
CA VAL A 47 5.04 8.33 -5.68
C VAL A 47 3.72 7.80 -5.13
N GLU A 48 2.63 8.54 -5.35
CA GLU A 48 1.28 8.10 -5.00
C GLU A 48 0.93 6.86 -5.82
N MET A 49 0.49 5.80 -5.15
CA MET A 49 0.10 4.52 -5.76
C MET A 49 -1.42 4.37 -5.80
N PHE A 50 -2.13 4.91 -4.81
CA PHE A 50 -3.58 4.96 -4.78
C PHE A 50 -4.03 6.19 -3.99
N LYS A 51 -5.07 6.85 -4.49
CA LYS A 51 -5.86 7.84 -3.77
C LYS A 51 -7.23 7.93 -4.46
N PRO A 52 -8.35 7.72 -3.77
CA PRO A 52 -9.66 7.84 -4.39
C PRO A 52 -9.88 9.28 -4.86
N ARG A 53 -10.41 9.46 -6.07
CA ARG A 53 -10.62 10.79 -6.67
C ARG A 53 -11.62 11.64 -5.87
N SER A 54 -12.64 11.00 -5.30
CA SER A 54 -13.63 11.61 -4.43
C SER A 54 -14.23 10.55 -3.51
N GLY A 55 -14.38 10.87 -2.23
CA GLY A 55 -15.04 9.97 -1.28
C GLY A 55 -14.17 8.74 -0.95
N HIS A 56 -14.71 7.56 -1.19
CA HIS A 56 -14.15 6.25 -0.88
C HIS A 56 -14.21 5.31 -2.09
N VAL A 57 -13.65 4.11 -1.95
CA VAL A 57 -13.95 2.96 -2.80
C VAL A 57 -14.63 1.89 -1.95
N SER A 58 -15.78 1.37 -2.40
CA SER A 58 -16.47 0.30 -1.70
C SER A 58 -15.91 -1.06 -2.13
N ILE A 59 -15.52 -1.89 -1.17
CA ILE A 59 -14.92 -3.20 -1.43
C ILE A 59 -15.67 -4.25 -0.63
N HIS A 60 -16.37 -5.17 -1.31
CA HIS A 60 -17.04 -6.29 -0.67
C HIS A 60 -16.03 -7.26 -0.04
N GLN A 61 -16.45 -7.94 1.03
CA GLN A 61 -15.64 -9.01 1.63
C GLN A 61 -15.18 -10.02 0.57
N SER A 62 -13.91 -10.41 0.66
CA SER A 62 -13.27 -11.34 -0.27
C SER A 62 -13.19 -10.86 -1.72
N ASN A 63 -13.36 -9.55 -1.96
CA ASN A 63 -13.12 -8.93 -3.26
C ASN A 63 -11.94 -7.95 -3.22
N MET A 64 -11.42 -7.64 -4.41
CA MET A 64 -10.33 -6.70 -4.61
C MET A 64 -10.82 -5.50 -5.42
N PHE A 65 -10.48 -4.30 -4.94
CA PHE A 65 -10.51 -3.10 -5.77
C PHE A 65 -9.21 -3.04 -6.59
N PRO A 66 -9.28 -3.13 -7.94
CA PRO A 66 -8.09 -3.10 -8.77
C PRO A 66 -7.52 -1.68 -8.84
N VAL A 67 -6.21 -1.56 -8.59
CA VAL A 67 -5.47 -0.31 -8.79
C VAL A 67 -4.59 -0.41 -10.03
N ASN A 68 -3.90 -1.54 -10.23
CA ASN A 68 -3.07 -1.86 -11.39
C ASN A 68 -2.08 -0.76 -11.78
N LYS A 69 -1.47 -0.10 -10.78
CA LYS A 69 -0.49 0.96 -11.01
C LYS A 69 0.92 0.43 -10.88
N THR A 70 1.73 0.66 -11.92
CA THR A 70 3.15 0.33 -11.95
C THR A 70 3.98 1.59 -12.05
N VAL A 71 5.06 1.66 -11.27
CA VAL A 71 6.03 2.75 -11.28
C VAL A 71 7.44 2.20 -11.28
N ILE A 72 8.37 2.94 -11.87
CA ILE A 72 9.80 2.61 -11.82
C ILE A 72 10.49 3.66 -10.95
N LEU A 73 11.27 3.19 -9.99
CA LEU A 73 11.99 4.04 -9.04
C LEU A 73 13.49 3.75 -9.14
N ASN A 74 14.29 4.80 -8.97
CA ASN A 74 15.72 4.64 -8.76
C ASN A 74 15.93 4.42 -7.26
N LEU A 75 16.48 3.27 -6.90
CA LEU A 75 16.75 2.87 -5.52
C LEU A 75 18.26 2.73 -5.31
N PRO A 76 18.89 3.74 -4.68
CA PRO A 76 20.30 3.70 -4.34
C PRO A 76 20.64 2.52 -3.45
N GLN A 77 21.85 1.98 -3.64
CA GLN A 77 22.35 0.90 -2.81
C GLN A 77 22.48 1.35 -1.34
N GLY A 78 21.95 0.53 -0.43
CA GLY A 78 21.94 0.83 1.00
C GLY A 78 20.69 1.58 1.47
N GLU A 79 19.87 2.09 0.56
CA GLU A 79 18.59 2.74 0.89
C GLU A 79 17.45 1.71 1.01
N TRP A 80 16.29 2.20 1.46
CA TRP A 80 15.09 1.41 1.67
C TRP A 80 13.96 1.95 0.80
N ILE A 81 13.08 1.05 0.39
CA ILE A 81 11.79 1.43 -0.17
C ILE A 81 10.69 1.11 0.84
N HIS A 82 9.83 2.09 1.10
CA HIS A 82 8.64 1.94 1.94
C HIS A 82 7.40 1.84 1.05
N LEU A 83 6.63 0.77 1.21
CA LEU A 83 5.39 0.52 0.48
C LEU A 83 4.22 0.49 1.48
N GLY A 84 3.15 1.22 1.18
CA GLY A 84 2.04 1.41 2.11
C GLY A 84 1.58 2.86 2.13
N GLY A 85 1.11 3.34 3.27
CA GLY A 85 0.43 4.62 3.40
C GLY A 85 -0.61 4.58 4.50
N HIS A 86 -1.62 5.43 4.42
CA HIS A 86 -2.65 5.60 5.43
C HIS A 86 -4.02 5.28 4.84
N LEU A 87 -4.76 4.36 5.46
CA LEU A 87 -6.10 3.99 5.05
C LEU A 87 -7.10 4.23 6.19
N LYS A 88 -8.34 4.50 5.79
CA LYS A 88 -9.49 4.59 6.69
C LYS A 88 -10.66 3.85 6.09
N GLU A 89 -11.53 3.35 6.95
CA GLU A 89 -12.89 2.97 6.63
C GLU A 89 -13.82 4.15 6.95
N VAL A 90 -14.86 4.34 6.16
CA VAL A 90 -15.85 5.39 6.38
C VAL A 90 -17.23 4.78 6.27
N ASP A 91 -17.78 4.32 7.38
CA ASP A 91 -19.16 3.90 7.42
C ASP A 91 -20.14 5.07 7.68
N THR A 92 -21.42 4.73 7.80
CA THR A 92 -22.48 5.71 8.14
C THR A 92 -22.38 6.24 9.57
N PHE A 93 -21.61 5.57 10.45
CA PHE A 93 -21.54 5.84 11.89
C PHE A 93 -20.25 6.54 12.33
N GLY A 94 -19.22 6.64 11.47
CA GLY A 94 -17.94 7.26 11.83
C GLY A 94 -16.88 7.25 10.73
N GLN A 95 -15.63 7.53 11.14
CA GLN A 95 -14.44 7.30 10.34
C GLN A 95 -13.51 6.40 11.15
N ASP A 96 -13.39 5.15 10.75
CA ASP A 96 -12.58 4.16 11.43
C ASP A 96 -11.15 4.21 10.86
N ASP A 97 -10.25 4.75 11.67
CA ASP A 97 -8.86 4.94 11.26
C ASP A 97 -8.08 3.62 11.35
N MET A 98 -7.86 2.99 10.18
CA MET A 98 -7.04 1.79 10.05
C MET A 98 -5.53 2.07 10.13
N GLY A 99 -5.14 3.35 10.17
CA GLY A 99 -3.82 3.81 10.50
C GLY A 99 -2.84 3.86 9.33
N GLU A 100 -1.63 4.32 9.65
CA GLU A 100 -0.51 4.41 8.72
C GLU A 100 0.37 3.15 8.86
N ARG A 101 0.55 2.43 7.75
CA ARG A 101 1.32 1.19 7.70
C ARG A 101 2.30 1.22 6.54
N TRP A 102 3.48 0.67 6.79
CA TRP A 102 4.59 0.63 5.83
C TRP A 102 5.37 -0.66 5.94
N GLU A 103 5.45 -1.38 4.83
CA GLU A 103 6.46 -2.40 4.64
C GLU A 103 7.75 -1.74 4.17
N LYS A 104 8.86 -2.07 4.85
CA LYS A 104 10.17 -1.47 4.60
C LYS A 104 11.07 -2.53 3.99
N ILE A 105 11.56 -2.28 2.78
CA ILE A 105 12.35 -3.23 2.02
C ILE A 105 13.73 -2.64 1.77
N TYR A 106 14.75 -3.34 2.26
CA TYR A 106 16.13 -2.98 2.01
C TYR A 106 16.52 -3.24 0.54
N SER A 107 17.19 -2.28 -0.09
CA SER A 107 17.66 -2.38 -1.49
C SER A 107 18.47 -3.64 -1.80
N GLY A 108 19.25 -4.14 -0.85
CA GLY A 108 20.06 -5.35 -1.02
C GLY A 108 19.26 -6.65 -1.11
N SER A 109 18.00 -6.67 -0.65
CA SER A 109 17.15 -7.87 -0.70
C SER A 109 16.21 -7.92 -1.92
N ILE A 110 16.24 -6.89 -2.77
CA ILE A 110 15.46 -6.86 -4.00
C ILE A 110 16.33 -7.43 -5.12
N ASP A 111 15.80 -8.45 -5.79
CA ASP A 111 16.41 -9.08 -6.96
C ASP A 111 15.42 -9.06 -8.15
N ARG A 112 15.76 -9.75 -9.24
CA ARG A 112 14.94 -9.78 -10.46
C ARG A 112 13.66 -10.62 -10.34
N ARG A 113 13.47 -11.36 -9.24
CA ARG A 113 12.25 -12.13 -9.00
C ARG A 113 11.19 -11.20 -8.45
N GLU A 114 10.01 -11.23 -9.07
CA GLU A 114 8.85 -10.54 -8.55
C GLU A 114 8.46 -11.09 -7.18
N ARG A 115 8.51 -10.22 -6.17
CA ARG A 115 8.20 -10.56 -4.79
C ARG A 115 6.90 -9.86 -4.35
N PRO A 116 5.89 -10.61 -3.87
CA PRO A 116 4.70 -10.03 -3.28
C PRO A 116 5.02 -9.39 -1.93
N ILE A 117 4.44 -8.21 -1.69
CA ILE A 117 4.58 -7.42 -0.47
C ILE A 117 3.17 -7.02 -0.01
N PRO A 118 2.50 -7.84 0.81
CA PRO A 118 1.21 -7.48 1.38
C PRO A 118 1.39 -6.44 2.49
N VAL A 119 0.62 -5.34 2.44
CA VAL A 119 0.54 -4.36 3.53
C VAL A 119 -0.86 -4.43 4.14
N ARG A 120 -0.98 -4.93 5.37
CA ARG A 120 -2.27 -5.14 6.04
C ARG A 120 -2.63 -3.96 6.95
N TYR A 121 -3.91 -3.59 6.90
CA TYR A 121 -4.55 -2.51 7.66
C TYR A 121 -5.73 -3.10 8.42
N GLU A 122 -5.88 -2.73 9.69
CA GLU A 122 -6.88 -3.34 10.56
C GLU A 122 -7.35 -2.33 11.61
N HIS A 123 -8.66 -2.27 11.79
CA HIS A 123 -9.34 -1.50 12.83
C HIS A 123 -10.61 -2.23 13.24
N SER A 124 -10.87 -2.36 14.54
CA SER A 124 -12.13 -2.90 15.07
C SER A 124 -12.62 -4.17 14.35
N GLY A 125 -11.71 -5.13 14.11
CA GLY A 125 -12.02 -6.40 13.42
C GLY A 125 -12.08 -6.32 11.89
N GLN A 126 -12.28 -5.15 11.30
CA GLN A 126 -12.23 -4.97 9.85
C GLN A 126 -10.80 -5.03 9.31
N VAL A 127 -10.61 -5.67 8.16
CA VAL A 127 -9.28 -5.95 7.61
C VAL A 127 -9.23 -5.72 6.10
N VAL A 128 -8.28 -4.91 5.67
CA VAL A 128 -7.90 -4.78 4.25
C VAL A 128 -6.40 -4.97 4.05
N ARG A 129 -6.03 -5.38 2.84
CA ARG A 129 -4.64 -5.64 2.44
C ARG A 129 -4.34 -4.97 1.11
N ALA A 130 -3.33 -4.11 1.07
CA ALA A 130 -2.79 -3.58 -0.17
C ALA A 130 -1.74 -4.56 -0.73
N ASP A 131 -1.98 -5.07 -1.93
CA ASP A 131 -1.14 -6.09 -2.55
C ASP A 131 -0.13 -5.46 -3.49
N TYR A 132 1.08 -5.20 -2.97
CA TYR A 132 2.21 -4.73 -3.76
C TYR A 132 3.04 -5.87 -4.31
N LYS A 133 3.80 -5.56 -5.38
CA LYS A 133 4.88 -6.37 -5.92
C LYS A 133 6.09 -5.51 -6.21
N ILE A 134 7.27 -6.09 -6.07
CA ILE A 134 8.53 -5.42 -6.35
C ILE A 134 9.54 -6.37 -7.01
N LYS A 135 10.31 -5.84 -7.96
CA LYS A 135 11.50 -6.50 -8.54
C LYS A 135 12.51 -5.48 -9.06
N GLU A 136 13.75 -5.89 -9.15
CA GLU A 136 14.81 -5.21 -9.90
C GLU A 136 14.61 -5.44 -11.41
N ILE A 137 14.85 -4.40 -12.21
CA ILE A 137 14.76 -4.42 -13.68
C ILE A 137 16.09 -4.05 -14.34
#